data_AF-A0A1F5LP04-F1
#
_entry.id   AF-A0A1F5LP04-F1
#
_cell.length_a   1.000
_cell.length_b   1.000
_cell.length_c   1.000
_cell.angle_alpha   90.00
_cell.angle_beta   90.00
_cell.angle_gamma   90.00
#
_symmetry.space_group_name_H-M   'P 1'
#
loop_
_entity.id
_entity.type
_entity.pdbx_description
1 polymer ?
#
loop_
_entity_poly.entity_id
_entity_poly.type
_entity_poly.pdbx_seq_one_letter_code
_entity_poly.pdbx_strand_id
1 'polypeptide(L)'
;MSLDRQNDAQKHELESAAKPALQNLSQFPTSNSVKETVAKQAPSLLDRTRNNLAEPVVAAFMAGGVAGAVSRTIVSPLERLKILLQIQSVGRTEYRLSIWKALVKMGREEGWRGFMRGNGTNCIRIIPYSAVQFGSYNFYKKFAESPDGEMTPMRRLICGGAAGITSVTFTYPLDIVRTRLSIQSASFADLGSRDPGQKLPGMFTTMVMIYKNEGGTKALYRGIAPTVAGVAPYVGLNFMTYESVRKYLTPDGDKNPSPYRKLLAGAISGAVAQTCTYPFDVLRRRFQINTMSGMGYQYTSIWDAVRVIVAEEGLRGLFKGIGPNLLKVAPSIDLDRHHVRSSHRKAPKSDNVYLQVLVKLYRFLARRTESNFNKAVLRRLFMSRINRPPVSLSRAVANISEAQKGKTVVVIGTVTDDNRLLNVPKLSIAALRFTATARARIEKAGGETLTLDQLALRAPTGANTLLLRGPKNSREAVKHFGFGPHTDKKPYVGSKGRKFERARGRRRSKGFKV
;
A
#
# COMPACT_ATOMS: atom_id res chain seq x y z
N MET A 1 7.65 89.57 0.58
CA MET A 1 6.83 89.08 1.70
C MET A 1 5.63 88.30 1.14
N SER A 2 5.81 87.07 0.62
CA SER A 2 4.69 86.18 0.20
C SER A 2 5.17 84.82 -0.36
N LEU A 3 5.92 84.02 0.41
CA LEU A 3 6.16 82.60 0.05
C LEU A 3 5.88 81.67 1.23
N ASP A 4 6.19 82.10 2.47
CA ASP A 4 5.91 81.28 3.66
C ASP A 4 4.40 81.13 3.95
N ARG A 5 3.59 82.17 3.67
CA ARG A 5 2.12 82.08 3.83
C ARG A 5 1.45 81.12 2.84
N GLN A 6 2.02 80.91 1.66
CA GLN A 6 1.47 79.98 0.67
C GLN A 6 1.79 78.52 1.05
N ASN A 7 2.98 78.26 1.60
CA ASN A 7 3.36 76.93 2.07
C ASN A 7 2.57 76.48 3.32
N ASP A 8 2.26 77.39 4.24
CA ASP A 8 1.47 77.05 5.43
C ASP A 8 -0.01 76.82 5.12
N ALA A 9 -0.58 77.59 4.18
CA ALA A 9 -1.95 77.36 3.70
C ALA A 9 -2.09 76.00 2.98
N GLN A 10 -1.10 75.66 2.14
CA GLN A 10 -1.11 74.40 1.36
C GLN A 10 -0.88 73.17 2.26
N LYS A 11 -0.08 73.29 3.33
CA LYS A 11 0.05 72.26 4.37
C LYS A 11 -1.24 72.06 5.18
N HIS A 12 -1.92 73.14 5.54
CA HIS A 12 -3.19 73.06 6.27
C HIS A 12 -4.32 72.44 5.44
N GLU A 13 -4.35 72.68 4.13
CA GLU A 13 -5.29 72.02 3.21
C GLU A 13 -4.97 70.52 3.02
N LEU A 14 -3.69 70.14 2.92
CA LEU A 14 -3.25 68.74 2.83
C LEU A 14 -3.56 67.94 4.11
N GLU A 15 -3.38 68.53 5.30
CA GLU A 15 -3.73 67.87 6.57
C GLU A 15 -5.24 67.79 6.82
N SER A 16 -6.01 68.79 6.36
CA SER A 16 -7.47 68.81 6.42
C SER A 16 -8.09 67.74 5.51
N ALA A 17 -7.55 67.53 4.31
CA ALA A 17 -8.00 66.49 3.38
C ALA A 17 -7.58 65.06 3.79
N ALA A 18 -6.48 64.90 4.53
CA ALA A 18 -5.96 63.59 4.95
C ALA A 18 -6.74 62.95 6.11
N LYS A 19 -7.31 63.74 7.02
CA LYS A 19 -8.05 63.26 8.21
C LYS A 19 -9.31 62.42 7.88
N PRO A 20 -10.21 62.83 6.95
CA PRO A 20 -11.36 62.01 6.58
C PRO A 20 -10.97 60.76 5.77
N ALA A 21 -9.87 60.79 5.01
CA ALA A 21 -9.37 59.65 4.25
C ALA A 21 -8.78 58.54 5.16
N LEU A 22 -8.12 58.93 6.25
CA LEU A 22 -7.60 58.01 7.28
C LEU A 22 -8.71 57.39 8.15
N GLN A 23 -9.80 58.13 8.41
CA GLN A 23 -10.98 57.57 9.08
C GLN A 23 -11.69 56.51 8.22
N ASN A 24 -11.79 56.71 6.90
CA ASN A 24 -12.37 55.72 5.98
C ASN A 24 -11.51 54.46 5.78
N LEU A 25 -10.19 54.52 6.02
CA LEU A 25 -9.30 53.35 6.00
C LEU A 25 -9.48 52.42 7.21
N SER A 26 -10.06 52.91 8.30
CA SER A 26 -10.35 52.10 9.50
C SER A 26 -11.64 51.26 9.40
N GLN A 27 -12.43 51.44 8.33
CA GLN A 27 -13.69 50.73 8.11
C GLN A 27 -13.56 49.46 7.25
N PHE A 28 -12.36 49.13 6.75
CA PHE A 28 -12.16 47.83 6.10
C PHE A 28 -11.94 46.75 7.16
N PRO A 29 -12.71 45.64 7.13
CA PRO A 29 -12.53 44.56 8.08
C PRO A 29 -11.11 44.01 7.93
N THR A 30 -10.37 43.97 9.05
CA THR A 30 -9.04 43.35 9.10
C THR A 30 -9.13 41.91 8.63
N SER A 31 -8.11 41.41 7.92
CA SER A 31 -8.13 40.08 7.28
C SER A 31 -8.37 38.90 8.25
N ASN A 32 -8.27 39.15 9.55
CA ASN A 32 -8.64 38.20 10.61
C ASN A 32 -10.17 38.12 10.84
N SER A 33 -10.92 39.22 10.75
CA SER A 33 -12.38 39.18 10.96
C SER A 33 -13.12 38.53 9.79
N VAL A 34 -12.58 38.63 8.56
CA VAL A 34 -13.10 37.92 7.39
C VAL A 34 -12.84 36.41 7.49
N LYS A 35 -11.71 35.98 8.11
CA LYS A 35 -11.47 34.56 8.38
C LYS A 35 -12.36 34.03 9.51
N GLU A 36 -12.66 34.83 10.53
CA GLU A 36 -13.55 34.43 11.63
C GLU A 36 -15.04 34.43 11.25
N THR A 37 -15.49 35.35 10.39
CA THR A 37 -16.90 35.37 9.93
C THR A 37 -17.20 34.29 8.90
N VAL A 38 -16.24 33.91 8.05
CA VAL A 38 -16.38 32.75 7.14
C VAL A 38 -16.30 31.40 7.88
N ALA A 39 -15.69 31.36 9.08
CA ALA A 39 -15.57 30.14 9.89
C ALA A 39 -16.84 29.75 10.68
N LYS A 40 -17.91 30.57 10.64
CA LYS A 40 -19.18 30.32 11.36
C LYS A 40 -20.33 29.85 10.46
N GLN A 41 -20.08 29.27 9.29
CA GLN A 41 -21.09 28.44 8.64
C GLN A 41 -21.13 27.07 9.32
N ALA A 42 -22.30 26.66 9.81
CA ALA A 42 -22.51 25.34 10.37
C ALA A 42 -21.98 24.30 9.36
N PRO A 43 -21.07 23.39 9.77
CA PRO A 43 -20.45 22.46 8.83
C PRO A 43 -21.55 21.64 8.14
N SER A 44 -21.49 21.60 6.81
CA SER A 44 -22.40 20.80 6.01
C SER A 44 -22.39 19.35 6.51
N LEU A 45 -23.48 18.60 6.31
CA LEU A 45 -23.52 17.19 6.73
C LEU A 45 -22.33 16.39 6.15
N LEU A 46 -21.83 16.79 4.97
CA LEU A 46 -20.65 16.23 4.33
C LEU A 46 -19.33 16.60 5.05
N ASP A 47 -19.21 17.81 5.59
CA ASP A 47 -18.03 18.21 6.37
C ASP A 47 -18.04 17.58 7.78
N ARG A 48 -19.21 17.44 8.41
CA ARG A 48 -19.36 16.68 9.67
C ARG A 48 -19.00 15.22 9.50
N THR A 49 -19.54 14.58 8.46
CA THR A 49 -19.21 13.18 8.16
C THR A 49 -17.75 13.02 7.81
N ARG A 50 -17.18 13.91 6.99
CA ARG A 50 -15.73 13.90 6.68
C ARG A 50 -14.87 14.07 7.93
N ASN A 51 -15.23 14.96 8.85
CA ASN A 51 -14.47 15.17 10.08
C ASN A 51 -14.58 13.97 11.03
N ASN A 52 -15.76 13.35 11.14
CA ASN A 52 -15.96 12.11 11.91
C ASN A 52 -15.21 10.91 11.28
N LEU A 53 -15.16 10.83 9.95
CA LEU A 53 -14.41 9.79 9.23
C LEU A 53 -12.89 10.02 9.28
N ALA A 54 -12.45 11.27 9.41
CA ALA A 54 -11.05 11.64 9.56
C ALA A 54 -10.51 11.44 10.99
N GLU A 55 -11.40 11.18 11.97
CA GLU A 55 -10.98 10.82 13.32
C GLU A 55 -10.08 9.58 13.25
N PRO A 56 -8.87 9.60 13.84
CA PRO A 56 -7.86 8.56 13.64
C PRO A 56 -8.35 7.17 14.07
N VAL A 57 -9.23 7.09 15.06
CA VAL A 57 -9.83 5.83 15.51
C VAL A 57 -10.81 5.28 14.47
N VAL A 58 -11.70 6.12 13.94
CA VAL A 58 -12.68 5.73 12.92
C VAL A 58 -11.99 5.40 11.60
N ALA A 59 -11.01 6.19 11.19
CA ALA A 59 -10.20 5.95 10.01
C ALA A 59 -9.42 4.63 10.10
N ALA A 60 -8.76 4.36 11.24
CA ALA A 60 -8.06 3.11 11.47
C ALA A 60 -9.01 1.90 11.51
N PHE A 61 -10.19 2.05 12.13
CA PHE A 61 -11.20 1.00 12.18
C PHE A 61 -11.77 0.68 10.79
N MET A 62 -12.11 1.69 9.99
CA MET A 62 -12.58 1.49 8.63
C MET A 62 -11.49 0.92 7.72
N ALA A 63 -10.27 1.45 7.80
CA ALA A 63 -9.14 0.93 7.03
C ALA A 63 -8.85 -0.54 7.40
N GLY A 64 -8.88 -0.87 8.69
CA GLY A 64 -8.75 -2.24 9.18
C GLY A 64 -9.89 -3.16 8.74
N GLY A 65 -11.13 -2.66 8.76
CA GLY A 65 -12.31 -3.38 8.31
C GLY A 65 -12.28 -3.69 6.81
N VAL A 66 -11.97 -2.69 5.98
CA VAL A 66 -11.84 -2.84 4.52
C VAL A 66 -10.66 -3.75 4.17
N ALA A 67 -9.50 -3.54 4.78
CA ALA A 67 -8.33 -4.39 4.57
C ALA A 67 -8.61 -5.85 4.98
N GLY A 68 -9.32 -6.05 6.09
CA GLY A 68 -9.78 -7.36 6.55
C GLY A 68 -10.72 -8.02 5.54
N ALA A 69 -11.72 -7.29 5.04
CA ALA A 69 -12.68 -7.81 4.06
C ALA A 69 -12.01 -8.20 2.73
N VAL A 70 -11.08 -7.37 2.23
CA VAL A 70 -10.29 -7.66 1.02
C VAL A 70 -9.43 -8.90 1.24
N SER A 71 -8.71 -8.98 2.37
CA SER A 71 -7.86 -10.13 2.70
C SER A 71 -8.67 -11.44 2.74
N ARG A 72 -9.85 -11.43 3.38
CA ARG A 72 -10.72 -12.61 3.46
C ARG A 72 -11.32 -13.01 2.12
N THR A 73 -11.62 -12.04 1.25
CA THR A 73 -12.16 -12.32 -0.09
C THR A 73 -11.12 -12.99 -0.99
N ILE A 74 -9.86 -12.53 -0.95
CA ILE A 74 -8.75 -13.16 -1.69
C ILE A 74 -8.53 -14.61 -1.24
N VAL A 75 -8.63 -14.86 0.06
CA VAL A 75 -8.40 -16.19 0.65
C VAL A 75 -9.66 -17.09 0.62
N SER A 76 -10.83 -16.54 0.32
CA SER A 76 -12.12 -17.25 0.36
C SER A 76 -12.13 -18.59 -0.40
N PRO A 77 -11.59 -18.70 -1.64
CA PRO A 77 -11.60 -19.96 -2.38
C PRO A 77 -10.86 -21.09 -1.64
N LEU A 78 -9.68 -20.77 -1.10
CA LEU A 78 -8.86 -21.73 -0.34
C LEU A 78 -9.49 -22.08 1.00
N GLU A 79 -10.12 -21.12 1.66
CA GLU A 79 -10.76 -21.41 2.94
C GLU A 79 -12.06 -22.21 2.79
N ARG A 80 -12.82 -21.97 1.71
CA ARG A 80 -13.96 -22.82 1.39
C ARG A 80 -13.49 -24.25 1.08
N LEU A 81 -12.44 -24.40 0.28
CA LEU A 81 -11.86 -25.71 -0.01
C LEU A 81 -11.39 -26.41 1.27
N LYS A 82 -10.74 -25.70 2.20
CA LYS A 82 -10.36 -26.22 3.52
C LYS A 82 -11.58 -26.79 4.25
N ILE A 83 -12.67 -26.02 4.35
CA ILE A 83 -13.89 -26.43 5.07
C ILE A 83 -14.49 -27.69 4.44
N LEU A 84 -14.60 -27.75 3.11
CA LEU A 84 -15.16 -28.92 2.41
C LEU A 84 -14.31 -30.18 2.66
N LEU A 85 -12.98 -30.08 2.53
CA LEU A 85 -12.08 -31.21 2.77
C LEU A 85 -12.05 -31.67 4.24
N GLN A 86 -12.26 -30.77 5.20
CA GLN A 86 -12.30 -31.09 6.64
C GLN A 86 -13.53 -31.92 7.04
N ILE A 87 -14.59 -31.83 6.23
CA ILE A 87 -15.94 -32.26 6.57
C ILE A 87 -16.35 -33.54 5.83
N GLN A 88 -15.69 -33.85 4.71
CA GLN A 88 -15.92 -35.11 3.98
C GLN A 88 -15.60 -36.33 4.86
N SER A 89 -16.62 -37.17 5.08
CA SER A 89 -16.53 -38.49 5.73
C SER A 89 -15.95 -39.56 4.78
N VAL A 90 -15.52 -40.68 5.36
CA VAL A 90 -14.98 -41.83 4.60
C VAL A 90 -16.13 -42.51 3.84
N GLY A 91 -16.01 -42.55 2.51
CA GLY A 91 -17.04 -43.09 1.60
C GLY A 91 -17.22 -42.29 0.31
N ARG A 92 -16.87 -40.99 0.30
CA ARG A 92 -16.85 -40.18 -0.93
C ARG A 92 -15.46 -40.18 -1.57
N THR A 93 -15.35 -40.71 -2.79
CA THR A 93 -14.11 -40.82 -3.59
C THR A 93 -13.46 -39.48 -3.95
N GLU A 94 -14.10 -38.35 -3.63
CA GLU A 94 -13.61 -36.99 -3.80
C GLU A 94 -12.34 -36.69 -2.99
N TYR A 95 -12.04 -37.53 -1.99
CA TYR A 95 -10.96 -37.37 -1.03
C TYR A 95 -9.53 -37.43 -1.63
N ARG A 96 -9.39 -37.89 -2.88
CA ARG A 96 -8.07 -38.02 -3.56
C ARG A 96 -7.74 -36.90 -4.53
N LEU A 97 -8.61 -35.91 -4.70
CA LEU A 97 -8.36 -34.83 -5.64
C LEU A 97 -7.24 -33.92 -5.13
N SER A 98 -6.21 -33.72 -5.95
CA SER A 98 -5.21 -32.66 -5.71
C SER A 98 -5.92 -31.32 -5.53
N ILE A 99 -5.37 -30.41 -4.71
CA ILE A 99 -5.93 -29.07 -4.42
C ILE A 99 -6.42 -28.38 -5.71
N TRP A 100 -5.62 -28.45 -6.78
CA TRP A 100 -5.96 -27.90 -8.08
C TRP A 100 -7.19 -28.56 -8.73
N LYS A 101 -7.27 -29.89 -8.72
CA LYS A 101 -8.42 -30.62 -9.25
C LYS A 101 -9.70 -30.29 -8.48
N ALA A 102 -9.61 -30.15 -7.16
CA ALA A 102 -10.73 -29.76 -6.31
C ALA A 102 -11.19 -28.31 -6.57
N LEU A 103 -10.27 -27.37 -6.78
CA LEU A 103 -10.60 -26.00 -7.19
C LEU A 103 -11.26 -25.96 -8.58
N VAL A 104 -10.73 -26.71 -9.55
CA VAL A 104 -11.31 -26.80 -10.90
C VAL A 104 -12.71 -27.42 -10.86
N LYS A 105 -12.91 -28.49 -10.08
CA LYS A 105 -14.23 -29.12 -9.89
C LYS A 105 -15.24 -28.10 -9.32
N MET A 106 -14.86 -27.41 -8.25
CA MET A 106 -15.69 -26.37 -7.62
C MET A 106 -16.05 -25.24 -8.60
N GLY A 107 -15.08 -24.82 -9.42
CA GLY A 107 -15.31 -23.80 -10.45
C GLY A 107 -16.23 -24.27 -11.57
N ARG A 108 -16.15 -25.55 -11.96
CA ARG A 108 -16.99 -26.14 -13.02
C ARG A 108 -18.43 -26.39 -12.57
N GLU A 109 -18.64 -26.86 -11.34
CA GLU A 109 -19.95 -27.25 -10.83
C GLU A 109 -20.74 -26.06 -10.26
N GLU A 110 -20.08 -25.16 -9.55
CA GLU A 110 -20.74 -24.06 -8.84
C GLU A 110 -20.43 -22.66 -9.41
N GLY A 111 -19.44 -22.55 -10.30
CA GLY A 111 -19.01 -21.28 -10.87
C GLY A 111 -18.33 -20.34 -9.87
N TRP A 112 -18.12 -19.09 -10.30
CA TRP A 112 -17.44 -18.06 -9.50
C TRP A 112 -18.13 -17.77 -8.16
N ARG A 113 -19.47 -17.76 -8.15
CA ARG A 113 -20.27 -17.55 -6.93
C ARG A 113 -20.08 -18.69 -5.92
N GLY A 114 -19.75 -19.90 -6.38
CA GLY A 114 -19.36 -21.01 -5.52
C GLY A 114 -18.17 -20.65 -4.64
N PHE A 115 -17.06 -20.17 -5.21
CA PHE A 115 -15.85 -19.84 -4.43
C PHE A 115 -16.07 -18.80 -3.31
N MET A 116 -17.11 -17.97 -3.44
CA MET A 116 -17.45 -16.90 -2.50
C MET A 116 -18.59 -17.28 -1.53
N ARG A 117 -19.10 -18.51 -1.57
CA ARG A 117 -20.14 -19.01 -0.66
C ARG A 117 -19.66 -18.99 0.79
N GLY A 118 -20.37 -18.25 1.64
CA GLY A 118 -20.02 -18.02 3.06
C GLY A 118 -19.03 -16.87 3.29
N ASN A 119 -18.46 -16.26 2.24
CA ASN A 119 -17.55 -15.12 2.39
C ASN A 119 -18.26 -13.87 2.93
N GLY A 120 -19.51 -13.63 2.53
CA GLY A 120 -20.30 -12.50 3.03
C GLY A 120 -20.44 -12.52 4.57
N THR A 121 -20.78 -13.69 5.13
CA THR A 121 -20.83 -13.88 6.60
C THR A 121 -19.45 -13.69 7.24
N ASN A 122 -18.37 -14.11 6.56
CA ASN A 122 -17.02 -13.91 7.05
C ASN A 122 -16.61 -12.43 7.11
N CYS A 123 -17.02 -11.62 6.11
CA CYS A 123 -16.78 -10.18 6.10
C CYS A 123 -17.63 -9.46 7.16
N ILE A 124 -18.91 -9.78 7.27
CA ILE A 124 -19.82 -9.19 8.27
C ILE A 124 -19.31 -9.46 9.69
N ARG A 125 -18.75 -10.65 9.95
CA ARG A 125 -18.19 -11.02 11.25
C ARG A 125 -17.02 -10.15 11.71
N ILE A 126 -16.28 -9.51 10.81
CA ILE A 126 -15.07 -8.73 11.14
C ILE A 126 -15.40 -7.58 12.09
N ILE A 127 -16.51 -6.88 11.85
CA ILE A 127 -16.92 -5.71 12.61
C ILE A 127 -17.22 -6.07 14.09
N PRO A 128 -18.17 -6.98 14.41
CA PRO A 128 -18.44 -7.34 15.79
C PRO A 128 -17.26 -8.05 16.44
N TYR A 129 -16.49 -8.85 15.69
CA TYR A 129 -15.29 -9.51 16.22
C TYR A 129 -14.27 -8.50 16.70
N SER A 130 -13.95 -7.49 15.88
CA SER A 130 -12.97 -6.46 16.22
C SER A 130 -13.47 -5.58 17.36
N ALA A 131 -14.74 -5.17 17.34
CA ALA A 131 -15.33 -4.34 18.39
C ALA A 131 -15.26 -5.02 19.77
N VAL A 132 -15.69 -6.29 19.86
CA VAL A 132 -15.63 -7.04 21.11
C VAL A 132 -14.18 -7.33 21.51
N GLN A 133 -13.31 -7.69 20.55
CA GLN A 133 -11.91 -7.96 20.87
C GLN A 133 -11.20 -6.73 21.44
N PHE A 134 -11.35 -5.55 20.84
CA PHE A 134 -10.74 -4.32 21.35
C PHE A 134 -11.35 -3.90 22.69
N GLY A 135 -12.68 -3.99 22.84
CA GLY A 135 -13.36 -3.70 24.09
C GLY A 135 -12.90 -4.62 25.23
N SER A 136 -12.91 -5.93 25.00
CA SER A 136 -12.45 -6.94 25.96
C SER A 136 -10.95 -6.82 26.26
N TYR A 137 -10.11 -6.52 25.25
CA TYR A 137 -8.69 -6.31 25.49
C TYR A 137 -8.43 -5.11 26.39
N ASN A 138 -9.09 -3.97 26.15
CA ASN A 138 -8.96 -2.79 27.00
C ASN A 138 -9.52 -3.05 28.41
N PHE A 139 -10.58 -3.85 28.53
CA PHE A 139 -11.11 -4.26 29.82
C PHE A 139 -10.11 -5.13 30.59
N TYR A 140 -9.62 -6.23 30.00
CA TYR A 140 -8.66 -7.13 30.66
C TYR A 140 -7.32 -6.45 30.92
N LYS A 141 -6.90 -5.53 30.05
CA LYS A 141 -5.67 -4.76 30.23
C LYS A 141 -5.70 -3.92 31.52
N LYS A 142 -6.84 -3.28 31.84
CA LYS A 142 -7.00 -2.52 33.10
C LYS A 142 -6.78 -3.36 34.36
N PHE A 143 -7.11 -4.65 34.32
CA PHE A 143 -6.90 -5.57 35.44
C PHE A 143 -5.52 -6.22 35.44
N ALA A 144 -4.87 -6.30 34.26
CA ALA A 144 -3.56 -6.92 34.13
C ALA A 144 -2.41 -5.97 34.43
N GLU A 145 -2.60 -4.64 34.22
CA GLU A 145 -1.61 -3.57 34.36
C GLU A 145 -1.00 -3.50 35.78
N SER A 146 0.33 -3.47 35.84
CA SER A 146 1.10 -3.21 37.06
C SER A 146 1.24 -1.70 37.26
N PRO A 147 1.55 -1.21 38.47
CA PRO A 147 1.67 0.22 38.77
C PRO A 147 2.60 1.01 37.84
N ASP A 148 3.62 0.36 37.27
CA ASP A 148 4.60 0.96 36.33
C ASP A 148 4.11 1.06 34.86
N GLY A 149 2.88 0.63 34.55
CA GLY A 149 2.31 0.69 33.19
C GLY A 149 2.92 -0.31 32.19
N GLU A 150 3.96 -1.05 32.55
CA GLU A 150 4.57 -2.07 31.69
C GLU A 150 3.98 -3.47 31.88
N MET A 151 3.43 -4.03 30.81
CA MET A 151 2.96 -5.41 30.78
C MET A 151 4.02 -6.40 30.34
N THR A 152 4.25 -7.44 31.13
CA THR A 152 5.13 -8.56 30.73
C THR A 152 4.57 -9.24 29.47
N PRO A 153 5.42 -9.79 28.58
CA PRO A 153 4.97 -10.46 27.36
C PRO A 153 3.91 -11.55 27.62
N MET A 154 4.07 -12.31 28.72
CA MET A 154 3.11 -13.35 29.12
C MET A 154 1.76 -12.79 29.55
N ARG A 155 1.71 -11.68 30.31
CA ARG A 155 0.43 -11.03 30.68
C ARG A 155 -0.28 -10.45 29.46
N ARG A 156 0.45 -9.86 28.51
CA ARG A 156 -0.13 -9.41 27.23
C ARG A 156 -0.70 -10.56 26.43
N LEU A 157 -0.02 -11.71 26.42
CA LEU A 157 -0.47 -12.92 25.73
C LEU A 157 -1.77 -13.46 26.33
N ILE A 158 -1.85 -13.56 27.66
CA ILE A 158 -3.04 -14.03 28.37
C ILE A 158 -4.21 -13.05 28.17
N CYS A 159 -3.96 -11.75 28.31
CA CYS A 159 -4.96 -10.70 28.06
C CYS A 159 -5.48 -10.74 26.61
N GLY A 160 -4.58 -10.87 25.64
CA GLY A 160 -4.93 -11.01 24.22
C GLY A 160 -5.68 -12.30 23.91
N GLY A 161 -5.28 -13.42 24.52
CA GLY A 161 -5.94 -14.72 24.40
C GLY A 161 -7.35 -14.70 24.98
N ALA A 162 -7.52 -14.16 26.19
CA ALA A 162 -8.82 -13.98 26.83
C ALA A 162 -9.74 -13.07 25.99
N ALA A 163 -9.23 -11.92 25.50
CA ALA A 163 -9.98 -11.04 24.62
C ALA A 163 -10.41 -11.75 23.31
N GLY A 164 -9.54 -12.60 22.75
CA GLY A 164 -9.84 -13.43 21.59
C GLY A 164 -10.92 -14.48 21.87
N ILE A 165 -10.90 -15.14 23.03
CA ILE A 165 -11.92 -16.13 23.42
C ILE A 165 -13.29 -15.43 23.60
N THR A 166 -13.32 -14.27 24.24
CA THR A 166 -14.55 -13.50 24.45
C THR A 166 -15.15 -13.03 23.12
N SER A 167 -14.33 -12.53 22.20
CA SER A 167 -14.82 -12.13 20.87
C SER A 167 -15.27 -13.32 20.01
N VAL A 168 -14.58 -14.47 20.11
CA VAL A 168 -15.02 -15.72 19.46
C VAL A 168 -16.36 -16.18 20.02
N THR A 169 -16.56 -16.13 21.33
CA THR A 169 -17.83 -16.52 21.96
C THR A 169 -18.98 -15.68 21.43
N PHE A 170 -18.83 -14.35 21.40
CA PHE A 170 -19.86 -13.45 20.91
C PHE A 170 -20.15 -13.63 19.41
N THR A 171 -19.12 -13.92 18.61
CA THR A 171 -19.25 -14.06 17.15
C THR A 171 -19.47 -15.49 16.67
N TYR A 172 -19.57 -16.46 17.58
CA TYR A 172 -19.67 -17.88 17.27
C TYR A 172 -20.89 -18.25 16.40
N PRO A 173 -22.09 -17.65 16.61
CA PRO A 173 -23.25 -17.89 15.73
C PRO A 173 -23.00 -17.53 14.26
N LEU A 174 -22.19 -16.51 13.97
CA LEU A 174 -21.83 -16.17 12.58
C LEU A 174 -20.84 -17.19 12.00
N ASP A 175 -19.98 -17.77 12.83
CA ASP A 175 -19.02 -18.79 12.41
C ASP A 175 -19.69 -20.12 12.04
N ILE A 176 -20.71 -20.55 12.80
CA ILE A 176 -21.46 -21.77 12.45
C ILE A 176 -22.27 -21.57 11.17
N VAL A 177 -22.93 -20.42 11.00
CA VAL A 177 -23.70 -20.09 9.80
C VAL A 177 -22.78 -20.02 8.57
N ARG A 178 -21.61 -19.39 8.68
CA ARG A 178 -20.59 -19.36 7.62
C ARG A 178 -20.25 -20.77 7.16
N THR A 179 -19.95 -21.65 8.10
CA THR A 179 -19.51 -23.03 7.82
C THR A 179 -20.60 -23.78 7.08
N ARG A 180 -21.86 -23.66 7.52
CA ARG A 180 -23.01 -24.33 6.89
C ARG A 180 -23.32 -23.81 5.49
N LEU A 181 -23.30 -22.50 5.28
CA LEU A 181 -23.49 -21.92 3.93
C LEU A 181 -22.42 -22.39 2.94
N SER A 182 -21.18 -22.55 3.40
CA SER A 182 -20.08 -23.04 2.56
C SER A 182 -20.24 -24.51 2.16
N ILE A 183 -21.00 -25.31 2.91
CA ILE A 183 -21.21 -26.76 2.69
C ILE A 183 -22.51 -27.05 1.96
N GLN A 184 -23.62 -26.40 2.36
CA GLN A 184 -24.93 -26.60 1.74
C GLN A 184 -24.83 -26.50 0.22
N SER A 185 -24.06 -25.53 -0.26
CA SER A 185 -23.74 -25.34 -1.67
C SER A 185 -23.11 -26.54 -2.39
N ALA A 186 -22.21 -27.27 -1.72
CA ALA A 186 -21.57 -28.46 -2.27
C ALA A 186 -22.50 -29.68 -2.20
N SER A 187 -23.26 -29.84 -1.11
CA SER A 187 -24.25 -30.92 -0.97
C SER A 187 -25.37 -30.83 -1.99
N PHE A 188 -25.84 -29.62 -2.34
CA PHE A 188 -26.82 -29.41 -3.39
C PHE A 188 -26.24 -29.59 -4.81
N ALA A 189 -24.91 -29.49 -5.00
CA ALA A 189 -24.26 -29.80 -6.27
C ALA A 189 -24.14 -31.32 -6.48
N ASP A 190 -23.86 -32.07 -5.41
CA ASP A 190 -23.75 -33.54 -5.39
C ASP A 190 -25.10 -34.24 -5.60
N LEU A 191 -26.20 -33.62 -5.15
CA LEU A 191 -27.55 -34.22 -5.22
C LEU A 191 -28.16 -34.24 -6.62
N GLY A 192 -27.56 -33.61 -7.65
CA GLY A 192 -28.08 -33.58 -9.03
C GLY A 192 -29.42 -32.84 -9.22
N SER A 193 -30.20 -32.68 -8.14
CA SER A 193 -31.47 -32.00 -8.05
C SER A 193 -31.27 -30.49 -8.03
N ARG A 194 -30.84 -29.92 -9.16
CA ARG A 194 -31.02 -28.50 -9.46
C ARG A 194 -32.51 -28.27 -9.70
N ASP A 195 -33.31 -28.28 -8.64
CA ASP A 195 -34.68 -27.82 -8.74
C ASP A 195 -34.63 -26.29 -8.96
N PRO A 196 -35.03 -25.76 -10.14
CA PRO A 196 -34.73 -24.37 -10.53
C PRO A 196 -35.32 -23.30 -9.59
N GLY A 197 -36.26 -23.69 -8.72
CA GLY A 197 -36.98 -22.81 -7.79
C GLY A 197 -36.44 -22.74 -6.36
N GLN A 198 -35.58 -23.65 -5.90
CA GLN A 198 -35.10 -23.63 -4.51
C GLN A 198 -33.95 -22.63 -4.33
N LYS A 199 -34.29 -21.42 -3.89
CA LYS A 199 -33.31 -20.41 -3.46
C LYS A 199 -32.52 -20.95 -2.27
N LEU A 200 -31.19 -20.93 -2.36
CA LEU A 200 -30.36 -21.26 -1.21
C LEU A 200 -30.69 -20.32 -0.04
N PRO A 201 -30.82 -20.86 1.18
CA PRO A 201 -31.17 -20.07 2.35
C PRO A 201 -30.11 -19.00 2.59
N GLY A 202 -30.55 -17.77 2.86
CA GLY A 202 -29.66 -16.70 3.28
C GLY A 202 -29.03 -16.96 4.65
N MET A 203 -28.10 -16.09 5.05
CA MET A 203 -27.47 -16.14 6.38
C MET A 203 -28.51 -16.16 7.51
N PHE A 204 -29.51 -15.28 7.43
CA PHE A 204 -30.58 -15.20 8.43
C PHE A 204 -31.46 -16.46 8.43
N THR A 205 -31.89 -16.93 7.26
CA THR A 205 -32.69 -18.15 7.12
C THR A 205 -31.95 -19.37 7.70
N THR A 206 -30.66 -19.50 7.40
CA THR A 206 -29.81 -20.58 7.94
C THR A 206 -29.70 -20.50 9.46
N MET A 207 -29.51 -19.30 10.02
CA MET A 207 -29.47 -19.10 11.47
C MET A 207 -30.79 -19.47 12.14
N VAL A 208 -31.93 -19.06 11.56
CA VAL A 208 -33.27 -19.39 12.06
C VAL A 208 -33.54 -20.89 11.98
N MET A 209 -33.12 -21.57 10.90
CA MET A 209 -33.27 -23.02 10.77
C MET A 209 -32.47 -23.78 11.82
N ILE A 210 -31.22 -23.37 12.10
CA ILE A 210 -30.42 -23.99 13.17
C ILE A 210 -31.11 -23.81 14.53
N TYR A 211 -31.61 -22.59 14.80
CA TYR A 211 -32.28 -22.30 16.06
C TYR A 211 -33.57 -23.10 16.23
N LYS A 212 -34.43 -23.15 15.20
CA LYS A 212 -35.74 -23.80 15.30
C LYS A 212 -35.68 -25.33 15.18
N ASN A 213 -34.79 -25.88 14.36
CA ASN A 213 -34.85 -27.29 13.98
C ASN A 213 -33.79 -28.17 14.68
N GLU A 214 -32.73 -27.59 15.24
CA GLU A 214 -31.53 -28.36 15.64
C GLU A 214 -31.14 -28.24 17.13
N GLY A 215 -31.99 -27.61 17.95
CA GLY A 215 -31.80 -27.52 19.41
C GLY A 215 -31.44 -26.13 19.92
N GLY A 216 -31.94 -25.07 19.27
CA GLY A 216 -31.91 -23.71 19.80
C GLY A 216 -30.52 -23.10 19.92
N THR A 217 -30.27 -22.45 21.07
CA THR A 217 -28.99 -21.79 21.36
C THR A 217 -27.82 -22.77 21.44
N LYS A 218 -28.02 -23.97 22.03
CA LYS A 218 -26.95 -24.99 22.14
C LYS A 218 -26.43 -25.40 20.77
N ALA A 219 -27.30 -25.48 19.75
CA ALA A 219 -26.92 -25.79 18.38
C ALA A 219 -26.00 -24.72 17.77
N LEU A 220 -26.32 -23.44 17.98
CA LEU A 220 -25.51 -22.31 17.48
C LEU A 220 -24.10 -22.28 18.06
N TYR A 221 -23.88 -22.88 19.23
CA TYR A 221 -22.58 -22.91 19.93
C TYR A 221 -21.84 -24.26 19.82
N ARG A 222 -22.34 -25.22 19.03
CA ARG A 222 -21.64 -26.51 18.83
C ARG A 222 -20.28 -26.31 18.17
N GLY A 223 -19.23 -26.80 18.83
CA GLY A 223 -17.83 -26.66 18.42
C GLY A 223 -17.05 -25.53 19.13
N ILE A 224 -17.67 -24.80 20.05
CA ILE A 224 -16.95 -23.80 20.86
C ILE A 224 -15.86 -24.44 21.73
N ALA A 225 -16.13 -25.62 22.30
CA ALA A 225 -15.18 -26.35 23.15
C ALA A 225 -13.84 -26.67 22.43
N PRO A 226 -13.83 -27.33 21.25
CA PRO A 226 -12.58 -27.52 20.51
C PRO A 226 -11.97 -26.19 20.00
N THR A 227 -12.79 -25.15 19.78
CA THR A 227 -12.28 -23.82 19.41
C THR A 227 -11.45 -23.22 20.54
N VAL A 228 -11.98 -23.19 21.76
CA VAL A 228 -11.29 -22.63 22.94
C VAL A 228 -10.07 -23.47 23.30
N ALA A 229 -10.19 -24.81 23.27
CA ALA A 229 -9.08 -25.73 23.53
C ALA A 229 -7.90 -25.53 22.56
N GLY A 230 -8.17 -25.17 21.30
CA GLY A 230 -7.13 -24.93 20.29
C GLY A 230 -6.44 -23.56 20.39
N VAL A 231 -7.06 -22.55 21.01
CA VAL A 231 -6.52 -21.16 21.04
C VAL A 231 -5.24 -21.07 21.87
N ALA A 232 -5.23 -21.61 23.10
CA ALA A 232 -4.08 -21.48 23.99
C ALA A 232 -2.81 -22.17 23.44
N PRO A 233 -2.86 -23.43 22.96
CA PRO A 233 -1.70 -24.05 22.32
C PRO A 233 -1.26 -23.32 21.06
N TYR A 234 -2.18 -22.80 20.25
CA TYR A 234 -1.84 -22.07 19.02
C TYR A 234 -1.04 -20.81 19.33
N VAL A 235 -1.51 -20.02 20.30
CA VAL A 235 -0.87 -18.77 20.71
C VAL A 235 0.50 -19.03 21.34
N GLY A 236 0.60 -20.02 22.23
CA GLY A 236 1.86 -20.39 22.88
C GLY A 236 2.91 -20.91 21.89
N LEU A 237 2.54 -21.86 21.03
CA LEU A 237 3.45 -22.42 20.03
C LEU A 237 3.88 -21.38 18.99
N ASN A 238 2.96 -20.53 18.53
CA ASN A 238 3.29 -19.47 17.58
C ASN A 238 4.30 -18.49 18.17
N PHE A 239 4.15 -18.10 19.44
CA PHE A 239 5.10 -17.22 20.12
C PHE A 239 6.47 -17.89 20.29
N MET A 240 6.50 -19.12 20.83
CA MET A 240 7.73 -19.87 21.07
C MET A 240 8.52 -20.10 19.78
N THR A 241 7.83 -20.51 18.71
CA THR A 241 8.45 -20.74 17.40
C THR A 241 8.86 -19.43 16.74
N TYR A 242 8.08 -18.36 16.88
CA TYR A 242 8.44 -17.04 16.37
C TYR A 242 9.72 -16.52 17.01
N GLU A 243 9.86 -16.60 18.34
CA GLU A 243 11.08 -16.18 19.02
C GLU A 243 12.29 -17.02 18.62
N SER A 244 12.11 -18.34 18.51
CA SER A 244 13.17 -19.26 18.09
C SER A 244 13.65 -18.97 16.67
N VAL A 245 12.71 -18.82 15.72
CA VAL A 245 12.99 -18.52 14.32
C VAL A 245 13.58 -17.11 14.15
N ARG A 246 13.09 -16.14 14.94
CA ARG A 246 13.63 -14.77 14.94
C ARG A 246 15.07 -14.73 15.44
N LYS A 247 15.42 -15.46 16.51
CA LYS A 247 16.80 -15.56 17.03
C LYS A 247 17.74 -16.15 15.97
N TYR A 248 17.27 -17.14 15.21
CA TYR A 248 18.06 -17.74 14.14
C TYR A 248 18.21 -16.84 12.90
N LEU A 249 17.15 -16.13 12.50
CA LEU A 249 17.15 -15.26 11.31
C LEU A 249 17.76 -13.86 11.54
N THR A 250 17.87 -13.41 12.79
CA THR A 250 18.41 -12.10 13.16
C THR A 250 19.42 -12.26 14.30
N PRO A 251 20.72 -12.44 13.98
CA PRO A 251 21.79 -12.45 14.98
C PRO A 251 21.85 -11.14 15.78
N ASP A 252 22.28 -11.22 17.03
CA ASP A 252 22.35 -10.10 17.97
C ASP A 252 23.28 -8.99 17.45
N GLY A 253 22.68 -7.89 16.98
CA GLY A 253 23.40 -6.72 16.43
C GLY A 253 22.59 -5.88 15.46
N ASP A 254 21.55 -6.45 14.83
CA ASP A 254 20.77 -5.78 13.79
C ASP A 254 19.45 -5.21 14.36
N LYS A 255 19.46 -3.94 14.82
CA LYS A 255 18.29 -3.28 15.45
C LYS A 255 17.09 -3.13 14.51
N ASN A 256 17.27 -3.29 13.20
CA ASN A 256 16.20 -3.19 12.18
C ASN A 256 16.16 -4.42 11.27
N PRO A 257 15.50 -5.53 11.70
CA PRO A 257 15.32 -6.68 10.83
C PRO A 257 14.49 -6.27 9.60
N SER A 258 14.97 -6.64 8.41
CA SER A 258 14.24 -6.45 7.15
C SER A 258 12.78 -6.92 7.29
N PRO A 259 11.78 -6.16 6.79
CA PRO A 259 10.37 -6.56 6.83
C PRO A 259 10.11 -7.99 6.33
N TYR A 260 10.92 -8.43 5.35
CA TYR A 260 10.90 -9.79 4.84
C TYR A 260 11.24 -10.85 5.91
N ARG A 261 12.29 -10.64 6.72
CA ARG A 261 12.70 -11.61 7.76
C ARG A 261 11.65 -11.76 8.85
N LYS A 262 11.00 -10.66 9.24
CA LYS A 262 9.89 -10.67 10.21
C LYS A 262 8.68 -11.42 9.67
N LEU A 263 8.42 -11.26 8.38
CA LEU A 263 7.31 -11.87 7.69
C LEU A 263 7.56 -13.38 7.46
N LEU A 264 8.78 -13.78 7.10
CA LEU A 264 9.20 -15.18 7.03
C LEU A 264 9.12 -15.86 8.41
N ALA A 265 9.61 -15.18 9.46
CA ALA A 265 9.52 -15.70 10.83
C ALA A 265 8.07 -15.93 11.25
N GLY A 266 7.17 -14.98 10.93
CA GLY A 266 5.73 -15.13 11.19
C GLY A 266 5.06 -16.22 10.35
N ALA A 267 5.52 -16.44 9.11
CA ALA A 267 5.02 -17.50 8.24
C ALA A 267 5.37 -18.89 8.78
N ILE A 268 6.64 -19.09 9.16
CA ILE A 268 7.13 -20.36 9.72
C ILE A 268 6.48 -20.64 11.07
N SER A 269 6.45 -19.65 11.97
CA SER A 269 5.84 -19.81 13.30
C SER A 269 4.35 -20.12 13.21
N GLY A 270 3.64 -19.43 12.30
CA GLY A 270 2.24 -19.69 12.02
C GLY A 270 2.00 -21.08 11.44
N ALA A 271 2.83 -21.54 10.51
CA ALA A 271 2.71 -22.88 9.91
C ALA A 271 2.95 -24.00 10.93
N VAL A 272 3.96 -23.87 11.79
CA VAL A 272 4.25 -24.87 12.83
C VAL A 272 3.13 -24.91 13.88
N ALA A 273 2.75 -23.75 14.44
CA ALA A 273 1.67 -23.68 15.43
C ALA A 273 0.37 -24.27 14.89
N GLN A 274 0.02 -23.91 13.65
CA GLN A 274 -1.18 -24.38 12.99
C GLN A 274 -1.16 -25.88 12.68
N THR A 275 0.01 -26.47 12.44
CA THR A 275 0.16 -27.93 12.22
C THR A 275 -0.10 -28.67 13.53
N CYS A 276 0.47 -28.21 14.63
CA CYS A 276 0.27 -28.82 15.95
C CYS A 276 -1.18 -28.69 16.44
N THR A 277 -1.85 -27.55 16.19
CA THR A 277 -3.24 -27.32 16.64
C THR A 277 -4.29 -27.74 15.61
N TYR A 278 -3.87 -28.27 14.47
CA TYR A 278 -4.76 -28.64 13.37
C TYR A 278 -5.87 -29.66 13.76
N PRO A 279 -5.63 -30.65 14.64
CA PRO A 279 -6.67 -31.57 15.08
C PRO A 279 -7.88 -30.85 15.72
N PHE A 280 -7.65 -29.82 16.53
CA PHE A 280 -8.72 -29.01 17.12
C PHE A 280 -9.51 -28.22 16.06
N ASP A 281 -8.83 -27.77 15.01
CA ASP A 281 -9.43 -27.10 13.86
C ASP A 281 -10.38 -28.04 13.09
N VAL A 282 -9.99 -29.31 12.88
CA VAL A 282 -10.85 -30.31 12.23
C VAL A 282 -12.05 -30.66 13.11
N LEU A 283 -11.82 -30.93 14.39
CA LEU A 283 -12.88 -31.22 15.36
C LEU A 283 -13.90 -30.08 15.39
N ARG A 284 -13.45 -28.83 15.50
CA ARG A 284 -14.32 -27.65 15.45
C ARG A 284 -15.26 -27.68 14.25
N ARG A 285 -14.74 -27.92 13.04
CA ARG A 285 -15.58 -27.91 11.83
C ARG A 285 -16.59 -29.06 11.79
N ARG A 286 -16.21 -30.23 12.29
CA ARG A 286 -17.12 -31.38 12.40
C ARG A 286 -18.22 -31.19 13.43
N PHE A 287 -17.92 -30.57 14.56
CA PHE A 287 -18.93 -30.24 15.56
C PHE A 287 -19.94 -29.19 15.05
N GLN A 288 -19.52 -28.26 14.19
CA GLN A 288 -20.40 -27.23 13.60
C GLN A 288 -21.47 -27.78 12.63
N ILE A 289 -21.27 -29.01 12.13
CA ILE A 289 -22.15 -29.67 11.14
C ILE A 289 -22.84 -30.92 11.66
N ASN A 290 -22.51 -31.35 12.88
CA ASN A 290 -22.99 -32.57 13.52
C ASN A 290 -24.54 -32.66 13.51
N THR A 291 -25.26 -31.53 13.54
CA THR A 291 -26.73 -31.48 13.48
C THR A 291 -27.34 -31.39 12.08
N MET A 292 -26.56 -31.41 11.00
CA MET A 292 -27.12 -31.45 9.64
C MET A 292 -27.60 -32.87 9.29
N SER A 293 -28.91 -33.00 9.05
CA SER A 293 -29.54 -34.23 8.59
C SER A 293 -28.91 -34.75 7.29
N GLY A 294 -28.54 -36.04 7.27
CA GLY A 294 -28.02 -36.75 6.10
C GLY A 294 -26.49 -36.80 5.92
N MET A 295 -25.69 -36.08 6.74
CA MET A 295 -24.21 -36.11 6.65
C MET A 295 -23.46 -35.95 7.99
N GLY A 296 -24.17 -35.84 9.12
CA GLY A 296 -23.57 -35.51 10.42
C GLY A 296 -23.22 -36.73 11.27
N TYR A 297 -21.93 -36.93 11.53
CA TYR A 297 -21.47 -37.76 12.64
C TYR A 297 -22.03 -37.24 13.97
N GLN A 298 -22.76 -38.08 14.71
CA GLN A 298 -23.25 -37.73 16.04
C GLN A 298 -22.16 -37.92 17.10
N TYR A 299 -21.33 -36.90 17.28
CA TYR A 299 -20.34 -36.89 18.36
C TYR A 299 -20.94 -36.35 19.66
N THR A 300 -20.74 -37.08 20.76
CA THR A 300 -21.18 -36.65 22.10
C THR A 300 -20.11 -35.82 22.80
N SER A 301 -18.84 -36.18 22.61
CA SER A 301 -17.68 -35.59 23.30
C SER A 301 -16.48 -35.41 22.38
N ILE A 302 -15.53 -34.55 22.76
CA ILE A 302 -14.29 -34.35 22.00
C ILE A 302 -13.50 -35.67 21.87
N TRP A 303 -13.38 -36.42 22.96
CA TRP A 303 -12.69 -37.72 22.98
C TRP A 303 -13.37 -38.78 22.13
N ASP A 304 -14.70 -38.79 22.15
CA ASP A 304 -15.53 -39.66 21.32
C ASP A 304 -15.31 -39.33 19.83
N ALA A 305 -15.34 -38.04 19.46
CA ALA A 305 -15.02 -37.60 18.12
C ALA A 305 -13.61 -38.00 17.66
N VAL A 306 -12.60 -37.84 18.51
CA VAL A 306 -11.23 -38.26 18.20
C VAL A 306 -11.16 -39.78 17.98
N ARG A 307 -11.79 -40.57 18.87
CA ARG A 307 -11.81 -42.04 18.76
C ARG A 307 -12.45 -42.48 17.44
N VAL A 308 -13.62 -41.95 17.11
CA VAL A 308 -14.34 -42.29 15.86
C VAL A 308 -13.55 -41.87 14.63
N ILE A 309 -12.97 -40.66 14.62
CA ILE A 309 -12.15 -40.19 13.49
C ILE A 309 -10.93 -41.10 13.27
N VAL A 310 -10.24 -41.47 14.36
CA VAL A 310 -9.05 -42.34 14.27
C VAL A 310 -9.44 -43.76 13.86
N ALA A 311 -10.58 -44.27 14.34
CA ALA A 311 -11.07 -45.61 14.00
C ALA A 311 -11.52 -45.71 12.53
N GLU A 312 -12.26 -44.72 12.02
CA GLU A 312 -12.82 -44.75 10.67
C GLU A 312 -11.87 -44.20 9.59
N GLU A 313 -11.12 -43.14 9.90
CA GLU A 313 -10.35 -42.38 8.92
C GLU A 313 -8.83 -42.45 9.14
N GLY A 314 -8.41 -43.06 10.26
CA GLY A 314 -7.03 -43.10 10.71
C GLY A 314 -6.50 -41.74 11.19
N LEU A 315 -5.23 -41.73 11.59
CA LEU A 315 -4.52 -40.52 12.06
C LEU A 315 -4.49 -39.39 11.02
N ARG A 316 -4.55 -39.72 9.71
CA ARG A 316 -4.60 -38.73 8.63
C ARG A 316 -5.93 -37.96 8.59
N GLY A 317 -7.02 -38.51 9.15
CA GLY A 317 -8.31 -37.84 9.26
C GLY A 317 -8.24 -36.52 10.06
N LEU A 318 -7.42 -36.49 11.10
CA LEU A 318 -7.18 -35.31 11.94
C LEU A 318 -6.43 -34.18 11.22
N PHE A 319 -5.82 -34.46 10.06
CA PHE A 319 -5.04 -33.49 9.26
C PHE A 319 -5.71 -33.17 7.90
N LYS A 320 -6.99 -33.52 7.74
CA LYS A 320 -7.80 -33.20 6.56
C LYS A 320 -7.81 -31.71 6.23
N GLY A 321 -7.40 -31.34 5.02
CA GLY A 321 -7.42 -29.94 4.55
C GLY A 321 -6.22 -29.08 4.98
N ILE A 322 -5.16 -29.68 5.53
CA ILE A 322 -3.95 -28.94 5.93
C ILE A 322 -3.26 -28.26 4.73
N GLY A 323 -3.32 -28.88 3.55
CA GLY A 323 -2.72 -28.35 2.31
C GLY A 323 -3.22 -26.94 1.93
N PRO A 324 -4.54 -26.74 1.70
CA PRO A 324 -5.10 -25.41 1.45
C PRO A 324 -4.79 -24.40 2.57
N ASN A 325 -4.72 -24.87 3.82
CA ASN A 325 -4.44 -24.03 4.97
C ASN A 325 -2.98 -23.54 5.01
N LEU A 326 -2.02 -24.38 4.62
CA LEU A 326 -0.62 -23.98 4.47
C LEU A 326 -0.38 -23.14 3.21
N LEU A 327 -1.11 -23.41 2.12
CA LEU A 327 -1.04 -22.61 0.88
C LEU A 327 -1.48 -21.16 1.11
N LYS A 328 -2.41 -20.92 2.04
CA LYS A 328 -2.79 -19.57 2.49
C LYS A 328 -1.62 -18.78 3.11
N VAL A 329 -0.62 -19.46 3.66
CA VAL A 329 0.58 -18.85 4.24
C VAL A 329 1.63 -18.56 3.15
N ALA A 330 1.55 -19.20 1.99
CA ALA A 330 2.52 -19.06 0.89
C ALA A 330 2.73 -17.64 0.33
N PRO A 331 1.73 -16.72 0.26
CA PRO A 331 1.96 -15.36 -0.23
C PRO A 331 2.98 -14.57 0.62
N SER A 332 3.19 -14.99 1.87
CA SER A 332 4.21 -14.41 2.73
C SER A 332 5.61 -14.92 2.36
N ILE A 333 5.73 -16.16 1.90
CA ILE A 333 7.00 -16.82 1.56
C ILE A 333 7.46 -16.43 0.13
N ASP A 334 6.54 -16.21 -0.81
CA ASP A 334 6.86 -15.91 -2.22
C ASP A 334 7.32 -14.46 -2.50
N LEU A 335 7.44 -13.63 -1.46
CA LEU A 335 8.05 -12.29 -1.58
C LEU A 335 9.55 -12.35 -1.86
N ASP A 336 10.20 -13.52 -1.72
CA ASP A 336 11.61 -13.72 -2.08
C ASP A 336 11.90 -13.53 -3.57
N ARG A 337 10.91 -13.67 -4.46
CA ARG A 337 11.15 -13.69 -5.91
C ARG A 337 10.64 -12.48 -6.68
N HIS A 338 9.92 -11.57 -6.05
CA HIS A 338 9.41 -10.40 -6.73
C HIS A 338 10.33 -9.19 -6.51
N HIS A 339 11.33 -9.08 -7.38
CA HIS A 339 12.06 -7.83 -7.60
C HIS A 339 11.09 -6.71 -7.98
N VAL A 340 10.55 -5.98 -6.99
CA VAL A 340 9.92 -4.69 -7.24
C VAL A 340 11.02 -3.75 -7.74
N ARG A 341 11.17 -3.69 -9.07
CA ARG A 341 12.11 -2.78 -9.72
C ARG A 341 11.59 -1.36 -9.52
N SER A 342 12.04 -0.71 -8.44
CA SER A 342 11.88 0.73 -8.33
C SER A 342 12.64 1.38 -9.50
N SER A 343 11.92 2.04 -10.39
CA SER A 343 12.50 2.77 -11.53
C SER A 343 13.37 3.96 -11.08
N HIS A 344 13.24 4.38 -9.82
CA HIS A 344 13.96 5.51 -9.25
C HIS A 344 15.22 5.08 -8.51
N ARG A 345 16.37 5.58 -9.00
CA ARG A 345 17.67 5.35 -8.35
C ARG A 345 17.76 6.14 -7.04
N LYS A 346 18.20 5.47 -5.97
CA LYS A 346 18.44 6.06 -4.65
C LYS A 346 19.88 6.59 -4.46
N ALA A 347 20.79 6.23 -5.36
CA ALA A 347 22.19 6.62 -5.36
C ALA A 347 22.71 6.83 -6.81
N PRO A 348 23.73 7.69 -7.02
CA PRO A 348 24.36 7.82 -8.32
C PRO A 348 25.18 6.55 -8.61
N LYS A 349 25.14 6.06 -9.86
CA LYS A 349 26.04 4.99 -10.35
C LYS A 349 27.19 5.64 -11.11
N SER A 350 28.20 6.14 -10.38
CA SER A 350 29.38 6.81 -10.93
C SER A 350 30.52 6.81 -9.91
N ASP A 351 31.75 6.62 -10.38
CA ASP A 351 32.96 6.64 -9.55
C ASP A 351 33.58 8.05 -9.45
N ASN A 352 32.88 9.08 -9.94
CA ASN A 352 33.35 10.45 -9.86
C ASN A 352 33.15 10.99 -8.43
N VAL A 353 34.26 11.23 -7.74
CA VAL A 353 34.30 11.69 -6.34
C VAL A 353 33.51 12.99 -6.16
N TYR A 354 33.69 13.97 -7.04
CA TYR A 354 32.98 15.26 -6.97
C TYR A 354 31.45 15.07 -7.02
N LEU A 355 30.94 14.19 -7.89
CA LEU A 355 29.50 13.88 -7.93
C LEU A 355 29.01 13.23 -6.63
N GLN A 356 29.80 12.35 -6.02
CA GLN A 356 29.43 11.68 -4.76
C GLN A 356 29.40 12.67 -3.59
N VAL A 357 30.37 13.57 -3.49
CA VAL A 357 30.40 14.64 -2.48
C VAL A 357 29.23 15.59 -2.66
N LEU A 358 28.96 16.01 -3.90
CA LEU A 358 27.83 16.88 -4.21
C LEU A 358 26.48 16.24 -3.84
N VAL A 359 26.34 14.92 -4.05
CA VAL A 359 25.16 14.17 -3.61
C VAL A 359 25.03 14.17 -2.08
N LYS A 360 26.13 14.02 -1.34
CA LYS A 360 26.10 14.10 0.14
C LYS A 360 25.66 15.49 0.59
N LEU A 361 26.18 16.55 -0.04
CA LEU A 361 25.82 17.95 0.22
C LEU A 361 24.31 18.20 0.00
N TYR A 362 23.79 17.91 -1.19
CA TYR A 362 22.35 18.13 -1.47
C TYR A 362 21.44 17.17 -0.70
N ARG A 363 21.92 16.00 -0.27
CA ARG A 363 21.18 15.12 0.65
C ARG A 363 21.13 15.71 2.06
N PHE A 364 22.18 16.38 2.51
CA PHE A 364 22.17 17.14 3.76
C PHE A 364 21.19 18.32 3.66
N LEU A 365 21.32 19.14 2.61
CA LEU A 365 20.44 20.30 2.39
C LEU A 365 18.98 19.90 2.24
N ALA A 366 18.64 18.86 1.47
CA ALA A 366 17.25 18.43 1.30
C ALA A 366 16.59 17.85 2.56
N ARG A 367 17.38 17.46 3.57
CA ARG A 367 16.86 17.04 4.88
C ARG A 367 16.65 18.22 5.83
N ARG A 368 17.52 19.23 5.75
CA ARG A 368 17.51 20.40 6.65
C ARG A 368 16.67 21.55 6.13
N THR A 369 16.53 21.66 4.82
CA THR A 369 15.70 22.65 4.15
C THR A 369 14.45 21.96 3.59
N GLU A 370 13.27 22.53 3.84
CA GLU A 370 12.02 22.01 3.27
C GLU A 370 11.83 22.37 1.78
N SER A 371 12.84 23.01 1.17
CA SER A 371 12.79 23.49 -0.20
C SER A 371 12.65 22.36 -1.24
N ASN A 372 11.65 22.50 -2.11
CA ASN A 372 11.43 21.62 -3.26
C ASN A 372 12.60 21.65 -4.26
N PHE A 373 13.37 22.75 -4.29
CA PHE A 373 14.54 22.89 -5.15
C PHE A 373 15.59 21.82 -4.83
N ASN A 374 15.99 21.69 -3.56
CA ASN A 374 17.03 20.73 -3.15
C ASN A 374 16.61 19.27 -3.40
N LYS A 375 15.32 18.95 -3.15
CA LYS A 375 14.74 17.64 -3.50
C LYS A 375 14.75 17.39 -5.01
N ALA A 376 14.53 18.41 -5.84
CA ALA A 376 14.60 18.30 -7.29
C ALA A 376 16.05 18.15 -7.80
N VAL A 377 17.00 18.89 -7.22
CA VAL A 377 18.43 18.80 -7.55
C VAL A 377 18.96 17.40 -7.23
N LEU A 378 18.71 16.92 -6.01
CA LEU A 378 19.14 15.60 -5.56
C LEU A 378 18.60 14.46 -6.46
N ARG A 379 17.30 14.50 -6.79
CA ARG A 379 16.69 13.52 -7.70
C ARG A 379 17.35 13.52 -9.08
N ARG A 380 17.70 14.69 -9.61
CA ARG A 380 18.35 14.83 -10.92
C ARG A 380 19.81 14.38 -10.88
N LEU A 381 20.54 14.56 -9.78
CA LEU A 381 21.91 14.05 -9.62
C LEU A 381 22.00 12.52 -9.68
N PHE A 382 20.98 11.79 -9.21
CA PHE A 382 20.89 10.33 -9.32
C PHE A 382 20.61 9.81 -10.73
N MET A 383 20.21 10.69 -11.65
CA MET A 383 19.88 10.27 -13.01
C MET A 383 21.13 9.92 -13.82
N SER A 384 20.98 8.99 -14.76
CA SER A 384 22.02 8.70 -15.75
C SER A 384 22.35 9.95 -16.58
N ARG A 385 23.53 10.00 -17.21
CA ARG A 385 23.91 11.09 -18.13
C ARG A 385 22.87 11.27 -19.25
N ILE A 386 22.30 10.17 -19.73
CA ILE A 386 21.19 10.16 -20.71
C ILE A 386 19.98 11.00 -20.24
N ASN A 387 19.64 10.93 -18.97
CA ASN A 387 18.47 11.61 -18.40
C ASN A 387 18.78 13.01 -17.85
N ARG A 388 20.03 13.46 -18.01
CA ARG A 388 20.54 14.81 -17.74
C ARG A 388 21.03 15.44 -19.06
N PRO A 389 20.11 15.73 -19.99
CA PRO A 389 20.47 16.27 -21.30
C PRO A 389 21.20 17.61 -21.16
N PRO A 390 22.18 17.90 -22.04
CA PRO A 390 22.84 19.19 -22.08
C PRO A 390 21.85 20.31 -22.46
N VAL A 391 22.21 21.54 -22.10
CA VAL A 391 21.43 22.75 -22.40
C VAL A 391 22.34 23.72 -23.16
N SER A 392 21.88 24.23 -24.30
CA SER A 392 22.60 25.25 -25.08
C SER A 392 22.41 26.64 -24.49
N LEU A 393 23.36 27.55 -24.72
CA LEU A 393 23.24 28.97 -24.33
C LEU A 393 21.99 29.64 -24.90
N SER A 394 21.68 29.41 -26.18
CA SER A 394 20.46 29.89 -26.83
C SER A 394 19.20 29.50 -26.06
N ARG A 395 19.14 28.27 -25.57
CA ARG A 395 18.01 27.77 -24.80
C ARG A 395 18.00 28.30 -23.37
N ALA A 396 19.15 28.51 -22.76
CA ALA A 396 19.24 29.15 -21.46
C ALA A 396 18.68 30.58 -21.54
N VAL A 397 19.08 31.36 -22.55
CA VAL A 397 18.60 32.72 -22.81
C VAL A 397 17.11 32.75 -23.10
N ALA A 398 16.63 31.90 -24.00
CA ALA A 398 15.22 31.90 -24.44
C ALA A 398 14.21 31.55 -23.32
N ASN A 399 14.64 30.86 -22.26
CA ASN A 399 13.78 30.50 -21.14
C ASN A 399 13.83 31.50 -19.98
N ILE A 400 14.55 32.61 -20.11
CA ILE A 400 14.57 33.69 -19.13
C ILE A 400 13.52 34.72 -19.53
N SER A 401 12.41 34.74 -18.79
CA SER A 401 11.41 35.81 -18.92
C SER A 401 11.90 37.11 -18.29
N GLU A 402 11.29 38.24 -18.68
CA GLU A 402 11.58 39.57 -18.11
C GLU A 402 11.51 39.59 -16.57
N ALA A 403 10.52 38.92 -15.97
CA ALA A 403 10.36 38.78 -14.51
C ALA A 403 11.43 37.89 -13.82
N GLN A 404 12.33 37.27 -14.59
CA GLN A 404 13.39 36.39 -14.09
C GLN A 404 14.79 36.91 -14.39
N LYS A 405 14.91 38.13 -14.94
CA LYS A 405 16.19 38.82 -15.11
C LYS A 405 16.89 38.97 -13.75
N GLY A 406 18.15 38.54 -13.68
CA GLY A 406 18.96 38.55 -12.46
C GLY A 406 18.94 37.26 -11.63
N LYS A 407 18.08 36.28 -11.94
CA LYS A 407 18.10 34.97 -11.26
C LYS A 407 19.26 34.10 -11.76
N THR A 408 19.84 33.30 -10.87
CA THR A 408 20.88 32.34 -11.25
C THR A 408 20.25 31.12 -11.91
N VAL A 409 20.64 30.82 -13.14
CA VAL A 409 20.11 29.68 -13.91
C VAL A 409 20.85 28.41 -13.49
N VAL A 410 20.12 27.38 -13.06
CA VAL A 410 20.70 26.13 -12.56
C VAL A 410 20.42 24.99 -13.52
N VAL A 411 21.47 24.35 -14.01
CA VAL A 411 21.39 23.22 -14.96
C VAL A 411 22.14 22.01 -14.41
N ILE A 412 21.41 20.94 -14.10
CA ILE A 412 22.01 19.68 -13.62
C ILE A 412 22.38 18.83 -14.84
N GLY A 413 23.41 19.27 -15.54
CA GLY A 413 23.88 18.74 -16.82
C GLY A 413 25.07 19.54 -17.33
N THR A 414 25.36 19.41 -18.62
CA THR A 414 26.40 20.20 -19.29
C THR A 414 25.77 21.39 -20.01
N VAL A 415 26.37 22.56 -19.88
CA VAL A 415 26.01 23.74 -20.66
C VAL A 415 26.94 23.83 -21.88
N THR A 416 26.34 23.91 -23.06
CA THR A 416 27.05 23.92 -24.36
C THR A 416 26.86 25.25 -25.07
N ASP A 417 27.84 25.62 -25.87
CA ASP A 417 27.77 26.82 -26.71
C ASP A 417 26.79 26.64 -27.88
N ASP A 418 26.36 27.76 -28.45
CA ASP A 418 25.55 27.81 -29.66
C ASP A 418 25.99 29.01 -30.51
N ASN A 419 26.65 28.72 -31.64
CA ASN A 419 27.17 29.75 -32.55
C ASN A 419 26.07 30.59 -33.19
N ARG A 420 24.81 30.12 -33.19
CA ARG A 420 23.67 30.87 -33.76
C ARG A 420 23.25 32.05 -32.89
N LEU A 421 23.56 32.01 -31.61
CA LEU A 421 23.35 33.13 -30.71
C LEU A 421 24.57 34.05 -30.86
N LEU A 422 24.44 35.23 -31.48
CA LEU A 422 25.57 36.12 -31.74
C LEU A 422 26.01 36.87 -30.47
N ASN A 423 25.06 37.51 -29.79
CA ASN A 423 25.29 38.26 -28.55
C ASN A 423 24.71 37.50 -27.36
N VAL A 424 25.55 37.17 -26.39
CA VAL A 424 25.14 36.53 -25.13
C VAL A 424 24.85 37.63 -24.11
N PRO A 425 23.65 37.69 -23.50
CA PRO A 425 23.38 38.65 -22.42
C PRO A 425 24.15 38.28 -21.15
N LYS A 426 24.29 39.24 -20.24
CA LYS A 426 24.88 39.00 -18.91
C LYS A 426 24.04 37.98 -18.12
N LEU A 427 24.63 36.83 -17.79
CA LEU A 427 23.95 35.71 -17.15
C LEU A 427 24.80 35.05 -16.06
N SER A 428 24.20 34.71 -14.92
CA SER A 428 24.80 33.82 -13.93
C SER A 428 24.24 32.40 -14.09
N ILE A 429 25.10 31.43 -14.39
CA ILE A 429 24.70 30.03 -14.65
C ILE A 429 25.48 29.09 -13.73
N ALA A 430 24.77 28.21 -13.03
CA ALA A 430 25.33 27.12 -12.25
C ALA A 430 25.11 25.76 -12.94
N ALA A 431 26.17 25.00 -13.19
CA ALA A 431 26.07 23.69 -13.84
C ALA A 431 27.08 22.65 -13.35
N LEU A 432 26.89 21.39 -13.77
CA LEU A 432 27.88 20.33 -13.51
C LEU A 432 29.13 20.48 -14.38
N ARG A 433 28.97 20.98 -15.61
CA ARG A 433 30.06 21.17 -16.56
C ARG A 433 29.71 22.26 -17.56
N PHE A 434 30.70 23.03 -17.98
CA PHE A 434 30.63 23.97 -19.10
C PHE A 434 31.57 23.52 -20.21
N THR A 435 31.19 23.72 -21.47
CA THR A 435 32.15 23.71 -22.57
C THR A 435 33.03 24.94 -22.49
N ALA A 436 34.31 24.84 -22.86
CA ALA A 436 35.27 25.95 -22.76
C ALA A 436 34.80 27.21 -23.51
N THR A 437 34.25 27.03 -24.72
CA THR A 437 33.72 28.13 -25.53
C THR A 437 32.52 28.81 -24.86
N ALA A 438 31.56 28.03 -24.34
CA ALA A 438 30.42 28.58 -23.61
C ALA A 438 30.85 29.39 -22.37
N ARG A 439 31.82 28.88 -21.60
CA ARG A 439 32.36 29.60 -20.44
C ARG A 439 32.98 30.94 -20.86
N ALA A 440 33.87 30.92 -21.84
CA ALA A 440 34.53 32.13 -22.34
C ALA A 440 33.52 33.17 -22.84
N ARG A 441 32.45 32.75 -23.51
CA ARG A 441 31.40 33.67 -24.00
C ARG A 441 30.55 34.26 -22.89
N ILE A 442 30.21 33.48 -21.86
CA ILE A 442 29.47 33.98 -20.68
C ILE A 442 30.33 35.02 -19.95
N GLU A 443 31.60 34.70 -19.71
CA GLU A 443 32.54 35.59 -19.01
C GLU A 443 32.82 36.86 -19.81
N LYS A 444 33.00 36.75 -21.14
CA LYS A 444 33.14 37.92 -22.03
C LYS A 444 31.91 38.84 -22.02
N ALA A 445 30.72 38.28 -21.82
CA ALA A 445 29.48 39.05 -21.65
C ALA A 445 29.31 39.65 -20.24
N GLY A 446 30.31 39.50 -19.36
CA GLY A 446 30.26 39.95 -17.96
C GLY A 446 29.37 39.09 -17.07
N GLY A 447 29.04 37.88 -17.50
CA GLY A 447 28.30 36.87 -16.72
C GLY A 447 29.19 36.04 -15.81
N GLU A 448 28.57 35.18 -15.00
CA GLU A 448 29.24 34.38 -13.97
C GLU A 448 28.98 32.88 -14.22
N THR A 449 30.02 32.04 -14.19
CA THR A 449 29.88 30.58 -14.23
C THR A 449 30.15 29.97 -12.87
N LEU A 450 29.14 29.31 -12.30
CA LEU A 450 29.17 28.74 -10.96
C LEU A 450 29.14 27.21 -11.00
N THR A 451 29.77 26.59 -10.02
CA THR A 451 29.59 25.17 -9.71
C THR A 451 28.44 24.97 -8.72
N LEU A 452 27.89 23.75 -8.64
CA LEU A 452 26.71 23.48 -7.80
C LEU A 452 27.00 23.56 -6.28
N ASP A 453 28.23 23.31 -5.87
CA ASP A 453 28.72 23.55 -4.51
C ASP A 453 28.84 25.04 -4.18
N GLN A 454 29.39 25.86 -5.10
CA GLN A 454 29.41 27.33 -4.95
C GLN A 454 27.99 27.91 -4.86
N LEU A 455 27.06 27.40 -5.69
CA LEU A 455 25.66 27.77 -5.61
C LEU A 455 25.04 27.42 -4.25
N ALA A 456 25.36 26.23 -3.72
CA ALA A 456 24.83 25.79 -2.44
C ALA A 456 25.29 26.69 -1.26
N LEU A 457 26.49 27.27 -1.36
CA LEU A 457 26.97 28.28 -0.39
C LEU A 457 26.22 29.60 -0.52
N ARG A 458 25.99 30.08 -1.76
CA ARG A 458 25.33 31.37 -2.03
C ARG A 458 23.82 31.33 -1.77
N ALA A 459 23.16 30.24 -2.12
CA ALA A 459 21.71 30.09 -2.05
C ALA A 459 21.31 28.68 -1.59
N PRO A 460 21.50 28.33 -0.30
CA PRO A 460 21.29 26.97 0.22
C PRO A 460 19.83 26.51 0.10
N THR A 461 18.86 27.43 0.07
CA THR A 461 17.43 27.12 -0.11
C THR A 461 17.00 27.11 -1.58
N GLY A 462 17.86 27.55 -2.50
CA GLY A 462 17.52 27.79 -3.90
C GLY A 462 16.76 29.10 -4.17
N ALA A 463 16.74 30.03 -3.22
CA ALA A 463 16.18 31.37 -3.44
C ALA A 463 16.87 32.08 -4.60
N ASN A 464 16.12 32.83 -5.41
CA ASN A 464 16.61 33.54 -6.61
C ASN A 464 17.27 32.65 -7.67
N THR A 465 16.90 31.36 -7.73
CA THR A 465 17.38 30.43 -8.76
C THR A 465 16.28 30.00 -9.73
N LEU A 466 16.67 29.70 -10.97
CA LEU A 466 15.80 29.12 -12.00
C LEU A 466 16.32 27.75 -12.41
N LEU A 467 15.62 26.69 -12.02
CA LEU A 467 16.03 25.32 -12.30
C LEU A 467 15.62 24.86 -13.71
N LEU A 468 16.50 25.01 -14.69
CA LEU A 468 16.25 24.60 -16.07
C LEU A 468 16.57 23.11 -16.31
N ARG A 469 15.94 22.56 -17.35
CA ARG A 469 16.18 21.19 -17.81
C ARG A 469 16.11 21.12 -19.33
N GLY A 470 17.10 20.48 -19.95
CA GLY A 470 17.06 20.18 -21.38
C GLY A 470 15.98 19.14 -21.76
N PRO A 471 15.62 19.07 -23.05
CA PRO A 471 14.63 18.12 -23.56
C PRO A 471 15.20 16.69 -23.56
N LYS A 472 14.52 15.76 -22.89
CA LYS A 472 14.93 14.35 -22.84
C LYS A 472 14.81 13.64 -24.19
N ASN A 473 13.87 14.09 -25.02
CA ASN A 473 13.49 13.41 -26.27
C ASN A 473 14.26 13.92 -27.49
N SER A 474 15.24 14.81 -27.30
CA SER A 474 16.01 15.41 -28.39
C SER A 474 16.99 14.44 -29.07
N ARG A 475 17.27 13.28 -28.46
CA ARG A 475 18.25 12.30 -28.96
C ARG A 475 17.74 11.63 -30.23
N GLU A 476 18.63 11.42 -31.21
CA GLU A 476 18.30 10.72 -32.46
C GLU A 476 17.74 9.31 -32.22
N ALA A 477 18.29 8.58 -31.25
CA ALA A 477 17.77 7.27 -30.86
C ALA A 477 16.28 7.32 -30.44
N VAL A 478 15.80 8.42 -29.85
CA VAL A 478 14.37 8.56 -29.47
C VAL A 478 13.51 8.82 -30.72
N LYS A 479 14.06 9.45 -31.76
CA LYS A 479 13.36 9.65 -33.04
C LYS A 479 13.14 8.33 -33.80
N HIS A 480 14.01 7.35 -33.60
CA HIS A 480 13.91 6.01 -34.21
C HIS A 480 13.21 4.99 -33.32
N PHE A 481 13.49 5.02 -32.00
CA PHE A 481 13.13 3.96 -31.04
C PHE A 481 12.47 4.50 -29.76
N GLY A 482 11.81 5.67 -29.83
CA GLY A 482 11.09 6.26 -28.69
C GLY A 482 9.97 5.36 -28.14
N PHE A 483 9.47 5.66 -26.95
CA PHE A 483 8.37 4.94 -26.31
C PHE A 483 7.02 5.32 -26.94
N GLY A 484 6.12 4.34 -27.13
CA GLY A 484 4.81 4.52 -27.79
C GLY A 484 4.70 3.78 -29.13
N PRO A 485 3.49 3.72 -29.72
CA PRO A 485 3.25 3.06 -31.02
C PRO A 485 4.24 3.57 -32.08
N HIS A 486 4.66 2.69 -33.00
CA HIS A 486 5.68 2.99 -34.01
C HIS A 486 5.11 3.76 -35.23
N THR A 487 3.96 4.39 -35.08
CA THR A 487 3.40 5.36 -36.01
C THR A 487 4.25 6.64 -35.92
N ASP A 488 4.81 7.11 -37.03
CA ASP A 488 5.55 8.39 -37.15
C ASP A 488 7.00 8.45 -36.62
N LYS A 489 7.67 7.30 -36.44
CA LYS A 489 9.11 7.30 -36.09
C LYS A 489 9.99 7.42 -37.34
N LYS A 490 11.09 8.19 -37.23
CA LYS A 490 12.09 8.34 -38.30
C LYS A 490 12.65 6.96 -38.67
N PRO A 491 12.74 6.58 -39.95
CA PRO A 491 13.32 5.29 -40.34
C PRO A 491 14.81 5.23 -39.99
N TYR A 492 15.26 4.12 -39.39
CA TYR A 492 16.67 3.90 -39.07
C TYR A 492 17.39 3.27 -40.26
N VAL A 493 18.40 3.95 -40.80
CA VAL A 493 19.20 3.48 -41.94
C VAL A 493 20.56 3.03 -41.40
N GLY A 494 20.85 1.73 -41.49
CA GLY A 494 22.03 1.11 -40.88
C GLY A 494 23.37 1.37 -41.58
N SER A 495 23.36 1.91 -42.81
CA SER A 495 24.56 2.24 -43.59
C SER A 495 24.23 3.37 -44.56
N LYS A 496 25.07 4.42 -44.59
CA LYS A 496 25.03 5.46 -45.63
C LYS A 496 26.25 5.29 -46.52
N GLY A 497 26.06 4.70 -47.70
CA GLY A 497 27.10 4.56 -48.73
C GLY A 497 26.65 5.20 -50.04
N ARG A 498 27.60 5.68 -50.85
CA ARG A 498 27.36 6.40 -52.11
C ARG A 498 26.51 5.64 -53.14
N LYS A 499 26.31 4.33 -52.97
CA LYS A 499 25.55 3.45 -53.88
C LYS A 499 24.36 2.69 -53.24
N PHE A 500 24.09 2.82 -51.93
CA PHE A 500 23.01 2.06 -51.30
C PHE A 500 22.38 2.80 -50.11
N GLU A 501 21.44 3.71 -50.39
CA GLU A 501 20.41 4.03 -49.41
C GLU A 501 19.36 2.91 -49.39
N ARG A 502 19.68 1.78 -48.75
CA ARG A 502 18.66 0.78 -48.42
C ARG A 502 17.88 1.23 -47.19
N ALA A 503 16.99 2.21 -47.36
CA ALA A 503 15.77 2.20 -46.55
C ALA A 503 15.08 0.86 -46.84
N ARG A 504 14.59 0.17 -45.80
CA ARG A 504 13.99 -1.16 -45.92
C ARG A 504 12.67 -1.05 -46.70
N GLY A 505 12.77 -0.95 -48.02
CA GLY A 505 11.68 -1.14 -48.95
C GLY A 505 11.19 -2.57 -48.83
N ARG A 506 9.99 -2.71 -48.27
CA ARG A 506 8.96 -3.70 -48.61
C ARG A 506 9.49 -5.00 -49.24
N ARG A 507 9.58 -6.07 -48.44
CA ARG A 507 9.32 -7.41 -48.98
C ARG A 507 7.80 -7.59 -49.04
N ARG A 508 7.27 -7.93 -50.23
CA ARG A 508 5.92 -8.47 -50.45
C ARG A 508 5.84 -9.85 -49.78
N SER A 509 5.65 -9.91 -48.48
CA SER A 509 5.05 -11.04 -47.73
C SER A 509 5.35 -10.85 -46.25
N LYS A 510 4.27 -10.89 -45.45
CA LYS A 510 4.21 -10.69 -44.00
C LYS A 510 4.43 -9.23 -43.56
N GLY A 511 3.33 -8.48 -43.63
CA GLY A 511 3.19 -7.20 -42.95
C GLY A 511 3.45 -7.34 -41.45
N PHE A 512 4.17 -6.37 -40.91
CA PHE A 512 4.28 -6.10 -39.49
C PHE A 512 2.88 -5.66 -39.02
N LYS A 513 2.17 -6.50 -38.26
CA LYS A 513 0.94 -6.08 -37.58
C LYS A 513 1.32 -5.14 -36.43
N VAL A 514 0.71 -3.96 -36.43
CA VAL A 514 0.60 -3.06 -35.26
C VAL A 514 -0.37 -3.67 -34.27
#